data_AF-A0A2S0KK56-F1
#
_entry.id   AF-A0A2S0KK56-F1
#
_cell.length_a   1.000
_cell.length_b   1.000
_cell.length_c   1.000
_cell.angle_alpha   90.00
_cell.angle_beta   90.00
_cell.angle_gamma   90.00
#
_symmetry.space_group_name_H-M   'P 1'
#
loop_
_entity.id
_entity.type
_entity.pdbx_description
1 polymer ?
#
loop_
_entity_poly.entity_id
_entity_poly.type
_entity_poly.pdbx_seq_one_letter_code
_entity_poly.pdbx_strand_id
1 'polypeptide(L)'
;MEDVFSWVAVAFEALGATSMVVGFLIAIVLGGRALLRGQDGGAAFQTVRRTLAGAIMLGLEILVAADLIRTITSNPSLEEAAILGLIVLIRTVLSLSIQIEIEGVLPWKRALLTSGASVVADEVTRAK
;
A
#
# COMPACT_ATOMS: atom_id res chain seq x y z
N MET A 1 18.04 1.66 26.96
CA MET A 1 18.17 1.50 25.49
C MET A 1 16.87 1.02 24.87
N GLU A 2 16.15 0.09 25.50
CA GLU A 2 14.81 -0.37 25.09
C GLU A 2 13.79 0.76 24.86
N ASP A 3 13.79 1.79 25.71
CA ASP A 3 12.88 2.94 25.55
C ASP A 3 13.09 3.72 24.25
N VAL A 4 14.33 3.81 23.77
CA VAL A 4 14.66 4.55 22.54
C VAL A 4 14.09 3.83 21.32
N PHE A 5 14.27 2.50 21.24
CA PHE A 5 13.71 1.70 20.16
C PHE A 5 12.17 1.73 20.14
N SER A 6 11.55 1.71 21.32
CA SER A 6 10.10 1.85 21.45
C SER A 6 9.59 3.19 20.90
N TRP A 7 10.22 4.31 21.29
CA TRP A 7 9.88 5.63 20.76
C TRP A 7 10.06 5.73 19.24
N VAL A 8 11.12 5.14 18.70
CA VAL A 8 11.36 5.13 17.25
C VAL A 8 10.29 4.29 16.53
N ALA A 9 9.94 3.10 17.04
CA ALA A 9 8.89 2.28 16.46
C ALA A 9 7.54 3.02 16.44
N VAL A 10 7.16 3.66 17.55
CA VAL A 10 5.93 4.48 17.64
C VAL A 10 5.97 5.66 16.66
N ALA A 11 7.13 6.28 16.44
CA ALA A 11 7.26 7.34 15.45
C ALA A 11 7.00 6.83 14.02
N PHE A 12 7.56 5.68 13.65
CA PHE A 12 7.28 5.04 12.35
C PHE A 12 5.80 4.64 12.22
N GLU A 13 5.19 4.12 13.28
CA GLU A 13 3.75 3.83 13.30
C GLU A 13 2.91 5.07 13.05
N ALA A 14 3.20 6.15 13.78
CA ALA A 14 2.50 7.42 13.63
C ALA A 14 2.68 8.00 12.23
N LEU A 15 3.89 7.95 11.66
CA LEU A 15 4.17 8.42 10.30
C LEU A 15 3.42 7.60 9.25
N GLY A 16 3.44 6.28 9.36
CA GLY A 16 2.76 5.39 8.42
C GLY A 16 1.24 5.54 8.48
N ALA A 17 0.66 5.64 9.69
CA ALA A 17 -0.75 5.91 9.86
C ALA A 17 -1.13 7.30 9.32
N THR A 18 -0.32 8.32 9.60
CA THR A 18 -0.56 9.70 9.12
C THR A 18 -0.52 9.77 7.60
N SER A 19 0.43 9.10 6.94
CA SER A 19 0.53 9.11 5.49
C SER A 19 -0.70 8.48 4.82
N MET A 20 -1.24 7.39 5.39
CA MET A 20 -2.49 6.79 4.92
C MET A 20 -3.69 7.74 5.09
N VAL A 21 -3.82 8.38 6.26
CA VAL A 21 -4.91 9.33 6.53
C VAL A 21 -4.84 10.52 5.58
N VAL A 22 -3.67 11.13 5.43
CA VAL A 22 -3.47 12.27 4.51
C VAL A 22 -3.79 11.86 3.08
N GLY A 23 -3.29 10.71 2.62
CA GLY A 23 -3.57 10.23 1.27
C GLY A 23 -5.04 9.89 1.03
N PHE A 24 -5.75 9.37 2.04
CA PHE A 24 -7.20 9.18 1.97
C PHE A 24 -7.95 10.51 1.83
N LEU A 25 -7.59 11.54 2.60
CA LEU A 25 -8.17 12.88 2.49
C LEU A 25 -7.91 13.47 1.09
N ILE A 26 -6.70 13.33 0.57
CA ILE A 26 -6.35 13.76 -0.80
C ILE A 26 -7.21 13.01 -1.82
N ALA A 27 -7.37 11.69 -1.67
CA ALA A 27 -8.18 10.88 -2.57
C ALA A 27 -9.64 11.37 -2.63
N ILE A 28 -10.25 11.66 -1.48
CA ILE A 28 -11.61 12.23 -1.41
C ILE A 28 -11.68 13.58 -2.10
N VAL A 29 -10.74 14.49 -1.82
CA VAL A 29 -10.73 15.83 -2.43
C VAL A 29 -10.59 15.75 -3.95
N LEU A 30 -9.70 14.89 -4.46
CA LEU A 30 -9.50 14.70 -5.89
C LEU A 30 -10.71 14.05 -6.56
N GLY A 31 -11.29 13.01 -5.95
CA GLY A 31 -12.50 12.36 -6.43
C GLY A 31 -13.71 13.32 -6.47
N GLY A 32 -13.92 14.07 -5.40
CA GLY A 32 -14.97 15.09 -5.33
C GLY A 32 -14.77 16.18 -6.39
N ARG A 33 -13.53 16.65 -6.58
CA ARG A 33 -13.21 17.60 -7.66
C ARG A 33 -13.43 17.03 -9.05
N ALA A 34 -13.16 15.74 -9.28
CA ALA A 34 -13.41 15.09 -10.56
C ALA A 34 -14.92 15.07 -10.88
N LEU A 35 -15.76 14.73 -9.91
CA LEU A 35 -17.22 14.77 -10.04
C LEU A 35 -17.74 16.19 -10.28
N LEU A 36 -17.25 17.17 -9.51
CA LEU A 36 -17.66 18.57 -9.66
C LEU A 36 -17.26 19.17 -11.02
N ARG A 37 -16.23 18.61 -11.68
CA ARG A 37 -15.80 19.00 -13.03
C ARG A 37 -16.58 18.29 -14.14
N GLY A 38 -17.60 17.51 -13.79
CA GLY A 38 -18.43 16.78 -14.75
C GLY A 38 -17.75 15.57 -15.38
N GLN A 39 -16.70 15.03 -14.76
CA GLN A 39 -16.11 13.76 -15.20
C GLN A 39 -17.08 12.61 -14.90
N ASP A 40 -17.02 11.56 -15.73
CA ASP A 40 -17.78 10.33 -15.50
C ASP A 40 -17.45 9.73 -14.12
N GLY A 41 -18.44 9.14 -13.46
CA GLY A 41 -18.32 8.53 -12.13
C GLY A 41 -17.25 7.43 -12.10
N GLY A 42 -17.07 6.71 -13.21
CA GLY A 42 -15.98 5.73 -13.35
C GLY A 42 -14.59 6.36 -13.28
N ALA A 43 -14.40 7.55 -13.88
CA ALA A 43 -13.13 8.26 -13.83
C ALA A 43 -12.84 8.78 -12.42
N ALA A 44 -13.83 9.35 -11.74
CA ALA A 44 -13.71 9.80 -10.35
C ALA A 44 -13.38 8.64 -9.40
N PHE A 45 -14.04 7.49 -9.55
CA PHE A 45 -13.74 6.29 -8.77
C PHE A 45 -12.29 5.82 -8.97
N GLN A 46 -11.81 5.80 -10.22
CA GLN A 46 -10.43 5.43 -10.51
C GLN A 46 -9.41 6.42 -9.92
N THR A 47 -9.72 7.71 -9.89
CA THR A 47 -8.88 8.70 -9.21
C THR A 47 -8.76 8.39 -7.72
N VAL A 48 -9.89 8.23 -7.02
CA VAL A 48 -9.89 7.91 -5.57
C VAL A 48 -9.09 6.64 -5.31
N ARG A 49 -9.36 5.59 -6.09
CA ARG A 49 -8.72 4.29 -5.96
C ARG A 49 -7.19 4.38 -6.13
N ARG A 50 -6.69 5.04 -7.18
CA ARG A 50 -5.25 5.16 -7.43
C ARG A 50 -4.55 5.94 -6.32
N THR A 51 -5.12 7.07 -5.92
CA THR A 51 -4.55 7.88 -4.84
C THR A 51 -4.54 7.13 -3.52
N LEU A 52 -5.63 6.43 -3.19
CA LEU A 52 -5.71 5.63 -1.98
C LEU A 52 -4.73 4.45 -1.98
N ALA A 53 -4.60 3.75 -3.11
CA ALA A 53 -3.65 2.65 -3.25
C ALA A 53 -2.20 3.14 -3.04
N GLY A 54 -1.83 4.28 -3.63
CA GLY A 54 -0.51 4.89 -3.42
C GLY A 54 -0.26 5.28 -1.96
N ALA A 55 -1.26 5.87 -1.31
CA ALA A 55 -1.17 6.24 0.11
C ALA A 55 -0.98 5.03 1.03
N ILE A 56 -1.72 3.96 0.77
CA ILE A 56 -1.62 2.70 1.54
C ILE A 56 -0.25 2.05 1.32
N MET A 57 0.27 2.01 0.08
CA MET A 57 1.61 1.47 -0.18
C MET A 57 2.71 2.26 0.53
N LEU A 58 2.64 3.59 0.51
CA LEU A 58 3.60 4.43 1.24
C LEU A 58 3.53 4.18 2.75
N GLY A 59 2.31 4.14 3.31
CA GLY A 59 2.13 3.84 4.73
C GLY A 59 2.61 2.43 5.10
N LEU A 60 2.42 1.46 4.21
CA LEU A 60 2.93 0.09 4.34
C LEU A 60 4.46 0.06 4.44
N GLU A 61 5.15 0.74 3.52
CA GLU A 61 6.63 0.81 3.51
C GLU A 61 7.17 1.39 4.83
N ILE A 62 6.51 2.41 5.37
CA ILE A 62 6.88 3.04 6.65
C ILE A 62 6.57 2.09 7.83
N LEU A 63 5.41 1.44 7.83
CA LEU A 63 4.99 0.55 8.93
C LEU A 63 5.86 -0.71 9.01
N VAL A 64 6.34 -1.24 7.88
CA VAL A 64 7.27 -2.37 7.88
C VAL A 64 8.56 -2.05 8.64
N ALA A 65 9.03 -0.80 8.61
CA ALA A 65 10.18 -0.38 9.41
C ALA A 65 9.89 -0.44 10.93
N ALA A 66 8.67 -0.08 11.35
CA ALA A 66 8.26 -0.22 12.75
C ALA A 66 8.23 -1.69 13.19
N ASP A 67 7.67 -2.57 12.36
CA ASP A 67 7.61 -4.02 12.63
C ASP A 67 9.01 -4.64 12.75
N LEU A 68 9.96 -4.19 11.92
CA LEU A 68 11.36 -4.63 11.98
C LEU A 68 12.05 -4.18 13.28
N ILE A 69 11.81 -2.95 13.74
CA ILE A 69 12.39 -2.46 15.01
C ILE A 69 11.84 -3.27 16.18
N ARG A 70 10.53 -3.56 16.19
CA ARG A 70 9.88 -4.34 17.23
C ARG A 70 10.45 -5.76 17.31
N THR A 71 10.69 -6.41 16.17
CA THR A 71 11.28 -7.76 16.12
C THR A 71 12.74 -7.81 16.58
N ILE A 72 13.52 -6.75 16.40
CA ILE A 72 14.91 -6.67 16.87
C ILE A 72 15.00 -6.40 18.38
N THR A 73 14.06 -5.62 18.92
CA THR A 73 14.14 -5.11 20.30
C THR A 73 13.44 -6.04 21.30
N SER A 74 12.38 -6.73 20.88
CA SER A 74 11.70 -7.72 21.70
C SER A 74 12.42 -9.05 21.53
N ASN A 75 13.15 -9.54 22.55
CA ASN A 75 13.59 -10.94 22.62
C ASN A 75 12.32 -11.80 22.47
N PRO A 76 12.02 -12.36 21.30
CA PRO A 76 10.65 -12.74 21.01
C PRO A 76 10.31 -14.00 21.78
N SER A 77 9.26 -13.93 22.60
CA SER A 77 8.54 -15.15 22.97
C SER A 77 7.87 -15.67 21.69
N LEU A 78 7.80 -17.01 21.53
CA LEU A 78 7.15 -17.63 20.37
C LEU A 78 5.69 -17.15 20.20
N GLU A 79 5.03 -16.76 21.29
CA GLU A 79 3.66 -16.28 21.30
C GLU A 79 3.51 -14.88 20.71
N GLU A 80 4.37 -13.93 21.10
CA GLU A 80 4.33 -12.56 20.56
C GLU A 80 4.69 -12.53 19.07
N ALA A 81 5.69 -13.32 18.66
CA ALA A 81 6.04 -13.47 17.26
C ALA A 81 4.90 -14.12 16.45
N ALA A 82 4.18 -15.08 17.02
CA ALA A 82 3.03 -15.72 16.37
C ALA A 82 1.86 -14.76 16.18
N ILE A 83 1.55 -13.93 17.17
CA ILE A 83 0.47 -12.91 17.07
C ILE A 83 0.82 -11.89 15.98
N LEU A 84 2.06 -11.37 15.97
CA LEU A 84 2.51 -10.43 14.95
C LEU A 84 2.47 -11.07 13.55
N GLY A 85 2.97 -12.30 13.40
CA GLY A 85 2.93 -13.05 12.15
C GLY A 85 1.50 -13.26 11.63
N LEU A 86 0.55 -13.55 12.53
CA LEU A 86 -0.85 -13.70 12.18
C LEU A 86 -1.47 -12.37 11.68
N ILE A 87 -1.18 -11.25 12.33
CA ILE A 87 -1.66 -9.93 11.91
C ILE A 87 -1.14 -9.57 10.51
N VAL A 88 0.16 -9.78 10.27
CA VAL A 88 0.79 -9.53 8.96
C VAL A 88 0.18 -10.42 7.87
N LEU A 89 -0.10 -11.69 8.19
CA LEU A 89 -0.72 -12.64 7.27
C LEU A 89 -2.15 -12.22 6.90
N ILE A 90 -2.98 -11.87 7.88
CA ILE A 90 -4.34 -11.35 7.64
C ILE A 90 -4.30 -10.12 6.74
N ARG A 91 -3.43 -9.16 7.04
CA ARG A 91 -3.25 -7.94 6.24
C ARG A 91 -2.88 -8.24 4.80
N THR A 92 -1.94 -9.16 4.60
CA THR A 92 -1.48 -9.57 3.27
C THR A 92 -2.61 -10.20 2.46
N VAL A 93 -3.35 -11.14 3.05
CA VAL A 93 -4.48 -11.80 2.39
C VAL A 93 -5.60 -10.82 2.06
N LEU A 94 -5.99 -9.96 2.99
CA LEU A 94 -7.03 -8.95 2.75
C LEU A 94 -6.62 -7.96 1.64
N SER A 95 -5.39 -7.45 1.69
CA SER A 95 -4.86 -6.56 0.65
C SER A 95 -4.83 -7.25 -0.71
N LEU A 96 -4.41 -8.51 -0.76
CA LEU A 96 -4.34 -9.30 -2.01
C LEU A 96 -5.75 -9.57 -2.57
N SER A 97 -6.70 -9.94 -1.71
CA SER A 97 -8.10 -10.21 -2.08
C SER A 97 -8.73 -8.99 -2.77
N ILE A 98 -8.57 -7.81 -2.18
CA ILE A 98 -9.10 -6.56 -2.74
C ILE A 98 -8.42 -6.24 -4.08
N GLN A 99 -7.10 -6.38 -4.19
CA GLN A 99 -6.40 -6.14 -5.46
C GLN A 99 -6.91 -7.06 -6.58
N ILE A 100 -7.06 -8.36 -6.29
CA ILE A 100 -7.56 -9.36 -7.24
C ILE A 100 -8.99 -9.06 -7.66
N GLU A 101 -9.88 -8.72 -6.72
CA GLU A 101 -11.28 -8.43 -7.00
C GLU A 101 -11.43 -7.35 -8.07
N ILE A 102 -10.61 -6.31 -8.00
CA ILE A 102 -10.78 -5.18 -8.91
C ILE A 102 -9.97 -5.34 -10.20
N GLU A 103 -8.79 -5.94 -10.15
CA GLU A 103 -7.97 -6.12 -11.35
C GLU A 103 -8.35 -7.38 -12.14
N GLY A 104 -9.10 -8.30 -11.52
CA GLY A 104 -9.51 -9.57 -12.10
C GLY A 104 -8.37 -10.56 -12.35
N VAL A 105 -7.14 -10.22 -11.96
CA VAL A 105 -5.94 -11.03 -12.20
C VAL A 105 -5.03 -11.05 -10.97
N LEU A 106 -4.43 -12.21 -10.72
CA LEU A 106 -3.48 -12.39 -9.63
C LEU A 106 -2.23 -11.53 -9.87
N PRO A 107 -1.64 -10.92 -8.83
CA PRO A 107 -0.51 -10.01 -8.98
C PRO A 107 0.72 -10.68 -9.60
N TRP A 108 1.00 -11.94 -9.27
CA TRP A 108 2.09 -12.70 -9.90
C TRP A 108 1.83 -13.03 -11.38
N LYS A 109 0.56 -13.12 -11.79
CA LYS A 109 0.21 -13.34 -13.20
C LYS A 109 0.44 -12.08 -14.03
N ARG A 110 0.23 -10.87 -13.49
CA ARG A 110 0.62 -9.61 -14.15
C ARG A 110 2.12 -9.51 -14.36
N ALA A 111 2.92 -9.80 -13.33
CA ALA A 111 4.38 -9.78 -13.44
C ALA A 111 4.91 -10.70 -14.55
N LEU A 112 4.20 -11.81 -14.83
CA LEU A 112 4.54 -12.74 -15.91
C LEU A 112 4.04 -12.29 -17.29
N LEU A 113 2.96 -11.52 -17.37
CA LEU A 113 2.39 -11.02 -18.63
C LEU A 113 3.03 -9.71 -19.12
N THR A 114 3.55 -8.90 -18.19
CA THR A 114 4.39 -7.74 -18.50
C THR A 114 5.83 -8.22 -18.71
N SER A 115 6.08 -9.00 -19.75
CA SER A 115 7.47 -9.30 -20.13
C SER A 115 8.16 -7.98 -20.50
N GLY A 116 9.41 -7.78 -20.09
CA GLY A 116 10.14 -6.53 -20.39
C GLY A 116 10.15 -6.19 -21.89
N ALA A 117 9.98 -7.19 -22.76
CA ALA A 117 9.83 -7.02 -24.20
C ALA A 117 8.55 -6.27 -24.62
N SER A 118 7.42 -6.43 -23.91
CA SER A 118 6.18 -5.70 -24.23
C SER A 118 6.25 -4.23 -23.82
N VAL A 119 6.96 -3.90 -22.73
CA VAL A 119 7.19 -2.52 -22.30
C VAL A 119 8.09 -1.78 -23.29
N VAL A 120 9.16 -2.43 -23.77
CA VAL A 120 10.05 -1.86 -24.79
C VAL A 120 9.32 -1.68 -26.13
N ALA A 121 8.49 -2.64 -26.52
CA ALA A 121 7.69 -2.53 -27.75
C ALA A 121 6.69 -1.36 -27.69
N ASP A 122 6.05 -1.11 -26.55
CA ASP A 122 5.07 -0.04 -26.40
C ASP A 122 5.72 1.36 -26.48
N GLU A 123 6.89 1.55 -25.85
CA GLU A 123 7.65 2.81 -25.95
C GLU A 123 8.14 3.09 -27.38
N VAL A 124 8.59 2.06 -28.11
CA VAL A 124 8.99 2.19 -29.52
C VAL A 124 7.81 2.58 -30.41
N THR A 125 6.61 2.10 -30.09
CA THR A 125 5.39 2.41 -30.85
C THR A 125 4.90 3.83 -30.55
N ARG A 126 5.11 4.32 -29.33
CA ARG A 126 4.70 5.65 -28.88
C ARG A 126 5.63 6.79 -29.32
N ALA A 127 6.88 6.46 -29.61
CA ALA A 127 7.89 7.40 -30.12
C ALA A 127 7.79 7.66 -31.65
N LYS A 128 6.81 7.04 -32.33
CA LYS A 128 6.61 7.11 -33.77
C LYS A 128 5.34 7.90 -34.11
#